data_AF-A0A0G4KFM4-F1
#
_entry.id   AF-A0A0G4KFM4-F1
#
_cell.length_a   1.000
_cell.length_b   1.000
_cell.length_c   1.000
_cell.angle_alpha   90.00
_cell.angle_beta   90.00
_cell.angle_gamma   90.00
#
_symmetry.space_group_name_H-M   'P 1'
#
loop_
_entity.id
_entity.type
_entity.pdbx_description
1 polymer ?
#
loop_
_entity_poly.entity_id
_entity_poly.type
_entity_poly.pdbx_seq_one_letter_code
_entity_poly.pdbx_strand_id
1 'polypeptide(L)'
;MAGHGNALTHIRGAVILAPWLIFLLLADLATIFAVLSSFGGHLRQAPHVKAVYDLTIAYQHGDEWHAEPTIWDTLSVPGLSDRLGYRFHVHVRRFPLESLPEKDEDLAKWLEERWVEKGEWLEEKRVEWAATKA
;
A
#
# COMPACT_ATOMS: atom_id res chain seq x y z
N MET A 1 39.30 18.05 19.75
CA MET A 1 39.89 17.61 18.47
C MET A 1 38.74 17.39 17.49
N ALA A 2 38.39 18.39 16.68
CA ALA A 2 37.26 18.33 15.76
C ALA A 2 37.79 18.30 14.31
N GLY A 3 37.69 17.15 13.65
CA GLY A 3 38.10 16.98 12.26
C GLY A 3 37.08 17.62 11.33
N HIS A 4 37.50 18.65 10.60
CA HIS A 4 36.74 19.24 9.51
C HIS A 4 36.65 18.24 8.34
N GLY A 5 35.51 17.54 8.23
CA GLY A 5 35.20 16.70 7.08
C GLY A 5 35.11 17.56 5.82
N ASN A 6 36.07 17.42 4.92
CA ASN A 6 36.22 18.27 3.74
C ASN A 6 35.09 17.98 2.74
N ALA A 7 34.42 19.00 2.20
CA ALA A 7 33.24 18.90 1.30
C ALA A 7 33.48 17.99 0.08
N LEU A 8 34.74 17.84 -0.33
CA LEU A 8 35.22 16.94 -1.37
C LEU A 8 34.88 15.45 -1.12
N THR A 9 34.80 15.01 0.13
CA THR A 9 34.46 13.61 0.47
C THR A 9 32.97 13.34 0.25
N HIS A 10 32.11 14.33 0.53
CA HIS A 10 30.66 14.24 0.28
C HIS A 10 30.33 14.24 -1.21
N ILE A 11 31.02 15.05 -2.01
CA ILE A 11 30.84 15.10 -3.47
C ILE A 11 31.26 13.78 -4.11
N ARG A 12 32.38 13.18 -3.66
CA ARG A 12 32.84 11.87 -4.17
C ARG A 12 31.84 10.76 -3.90
N GLY A 13 31.28 10.69 -2.69
CA GLY A 13 30.22 9.73 -2.36
C GLY A 13 28.98 9.92 -3.24
N ALA A 14 28.55 11.16 -3.45
CA ALA A 14 27.41 11.47 -4.31
C ALA A 14 27.65 11.06 -5.77
N VAL A 15 28.85 11.29 -6.32
CA VAL A 15 29.20 10.90 -7.71
C VAL A 15 29.23 9.38 -7.89
N ILE A 16 29.65 8.63 -6.88
CA ILE A 16 29.67 7.16 -6.92
C ILE A 16 28.24 6.59 -6.82
N LEU A 17 27.38 7.20 -6.00
CA LEU A 17 26.02 6.72 -5.76
C LEU A 17 25.01 7.21 -6.81
N ALA A 18 25.23 8.35 -7.44
CA ALA A 18 24.30 8.95 -8.39
C ALA A 18 23.94 8.03 -9.57
N PRO A 19 24.88 7.32 -10.23
CA PRO A 19 24.52 6.39 -11.30
C PRO A 19 23.61 5.26 -10.82
N TRP A 20 23.81 4.78 -9.59
CA TRP A 20 23.00 3.71 -8.99
C TRP A 20 21.60 4.21 -8.61
N LEU A 21 21.51 5.42 -8.05
CA LEU A 21 20.23 6.06 -7.74
C LEU A 21 19.42 6.38 -9.01
N ILE A 22 20.09 6.86 -10.05
CA ILE A 22 19.47 7.10 -11.36
C ILE A 22 18.99 5.79 -11.96
N PHE A 23 19.81 4.73 -11.93
CA PHE A 23 19.41 3.40 -12.40
C PHE A 23 18.21 2.87 -11.63
N LEU A 24 18.19 2.98 -10.30
CA LEU A 24 17.05 2.58 -9.47
C LEU A 24 15.80 3.37 -9.81
N LEU A 25 15.91 4.69 -10.01
CA LEU A 25 14.77 5.54 -10.37
C LEU A 25 14.23 5.20 -11.76
N LEU A 26 15.11 4.93 -12.73
CA LEU A 26 14.71 4.49 -14.07
C LEU A 26 14.09 3.08 -14.05
N ALA A 27 14.63 2.16 -13.26
CA ALA A 27 14.07 0.82 -13.09
C ALA A 27 12.69 0.87 -12.41
N ASP A 28 12.50 1.73 -11.42
CA ASP A 28 11.22 1.92 -10.75
C ASP A 28 10.18 2.52 -11.70
N LEU A 29 10.54 3.56 -12.48
CA LEU A 29 9.68 4.10 -13.54
C LEU A 29 9.33 3.07 -14.61
N ALA A 30 10.30 2.24 -15.03
CA ALA A 30 10.06 1.17 -16.00
C ALA A 30 9.14 0.08 -15.43
N THR A 31 9.28 -0.23 -14.14
CA THR A 31 8.43 -1.23 -13.46
C THR A 31 7.02 -0.70 -13.29
N ILE A 32 6.85 0.56 -12.88
CA ILE A 32 5.55 1.23 -12.81
C ILE A 32 4.89 1.25 -14.19
N PHE A 33 5.61 1.62 -15.25
CA PHE A 33 5.09 1.63 -16.62
C PHE A 33 4.71 0.23 -17.12
N ALA A 34 5.55 -0.77 -16.87
CA ALA A 34 5.27 -2.17 -17.22
C ALA A 34 4.06 -2.71 -16.47
N VAL A 35 3.91 -2.37 -15.18
CA VAL A 35 2.73 -2.73 -14.39
C VAL A 35 1.50 -2.01 -14.94
N LEU A 36 1.57 -0.70 -15.20
CA LEU A 36 0.45 0.09 -15.72
C LEU A 36 -0.03 -0.40 -17.11
N SER A 37 0.91 -0.83 -17.97
CA SER A 37 0.60 -1.33 -19.32
C SER A 37 0.19 -2.81 -19.34
N SER A 38 0.60 -3.62 -18.38
CA SER A 38 0.35 -5.06 -18.36
C SER A 38 -0.87 -5.47 -17.51
N PHE A 39 -1.28 -4.63 -16.54
CA PHE A 39 -2.36 -4.98 -15.60
C PHE A 39 -3.71 -5.22 -16.27
N GLY A 40 -4.03 -4.50 -17.36
CA GLY A 40 -5.32 -4.62 -18.05
C GLY A 40 -5.46 -5.90 -18.88
N GLY A 41 -4.42 -6.25 -19.65
CA GLY A 41 -4.50 -7.28 -20.70
C GLY A 41 -4.18 -8.71 -20.24
N HIS A 42 -3.16 -8.91 -19.40
CA HIS A 42 -2.64 -10.26 -19.13
C HIS A 42 -3.38 -11.01 -18.01
N LEU A 43 -3.92 -10.32 -17.02
CA LEU A 43 -4.69 -10.95 -15.94
C LEU A 43 -6.02 -11.54 -16.44
N ARG A 44 -6.59 -10.99 -17.51
CA ARG A 44 -7.83 -11.50 -18.14
C ARG A 44 -7.63 -12.73 -19.02
N GLN A 45 -6.41 -12.99 -19.47
CA GLN A 45 -6.08 -14.14 -20.31
C GLN A 45 -5.85 -15.43 -19.52
N ALA A 46 -5.86 -15.35 -18.19
CA ALA A 46 -5.69 -16.50 -17.31
C ALA A 46 -7.07 -17.18 -17.05
N PRO A 47 -7.37 -18.34 -17.67
CA PRO A 47 -8.69 -19.00 -17.56
C PRO A 47 -9.03 -19.49 -16.14
N HIS A 48 -8.08 -19.43 -15.21
CA HIS A 48 -8.27 -19.84 -13.82
C HIS A 48 -8.58 -18.67 -12.85
N VAL A 49 -8.47 -17.41 -13.29
CA VAL A 49 -8.75 -16.24 -12.45
C VAL A 49 -10.24 -15.88 -12.56
N LYS A 50 -11.01 -16.22 -11.53
CA LYS A 50 -12.48 -16.06 -11.56
C LYS A 50 -12.99 -14.74 -10.97
N ALA A 51 -12.20 -14.11 -10.10
CA ALA A 51 -12.61 -12.89 -9.40
C ALA A 51 -11.40 -12.11 -8.88
N VAL A 52 -11.57 -10.80 -8.79
CA VAL A 52 -10.67 -9.88 -8.10
C VAL A 52 -11.19 -9.65 -6.69
N TYR A 53 -10.30 -9.73 -5.71
CA TYR A 53 -10.61 -9.41 -4.32
C TYR A 53 -9.99 -8.07 -3.97
N ASP A 54 -10.82 -7.12 -3.57
CA ASP A 54 -10.36 -5.89 -2.94
C ASP A 54 -10.29 -6.13 -1.43
N LEU A 55 -9.08 -5.96 -0.90
CA LEU A 55 -8.76 -6.13 0.51
C LEU A 55 -8.40 -4.76 1.09
N THR A 56 -9.15 -4.36 2.11
CA THR A 56 -8.86 -3.15 2.88
C THR A 56 -8.74 -3.52 4.34
N ILE A 57 -7.66 -3.08 4.98
CA ILE A 57 -7.39 -3.36 6.38
C ILE A 57 -7.34 -2.02 7.10
N ALA A 58 -8.26 -1.81 8.03
CA ALA A 58 -8.21 -0.73 9.00
C ALA A 58 -7.55 -1.24 10.29
N TYR A 59 -6.65 -0.45 10.85
CA TYR A 59 -5.95 -0.79 12.08
C TYR A 59 -5.77 0.45 12.97
N GLN A 60 -5.78 0.24 14.28
CA GLN A 60 -5.67 1.28 15.29
C GLN A 60 -4.96 0.71 16.51
N HIS A 61 -4.19 1.55 17.21
CA HIS A 61 -3.57 1.22 18.49
C HIS A 61 -3.98 2.28 19.52
N GLY A 62 -4.79 1.91 20.50
CA GLY A 62 -5.38 2.87 21.44
C GLY A 62 -6.20 3.94 20.71
N ASP A 63 -5.83 5.21 20.89
CA ASP A 63 -6.46 6.36 20.22
C ASP A 63 -5.87 6.67 18.83
N GLU A 64 -4.76 6.03 18.43
CA GLU A 64 -4.03 6.36 17.22
C GLU A 64 -4.50 5.54 16.01
N TRP A 65 -5.13 6.24 15.05
CA TRP A 65 -5.61 5.65 13.80
C TRP A 65 -4.46 5.32 12.85
N HIS A 66 -4.51 4.14 12.22
CA HIS A 66 -3.43 3.63 11.35
C HIS A 66 -2.05 3.59 12.03
N ALA A 67 -2.04 3.32 13.35
CA ALA A 67 -0.81 3.00 14.06
C ALA A 67 -0.39 1.55 13.78
N GLU A 68 0.69 1.40 13.02
CA GLU A 68 1.20 0.10 12.59
C GLU A 68 1.93 -0.64 13.73
N PRO A 69 1.73 -1.96 13.86
CA PRO A 69 2.54 -2.74 14.77
C PRO A 69 3.98 -2.81 14.27
N THR A 70 4.94 -2.80 15.19
CA THR A 70 6.33 -3.02 14.80
C THR A 70 6.50 -4.45 14.27
N ILE A 71 7.53 -4.68 13.47
CA ILE A 71 7.89 -6.04 13.00
C ILE A 71 8.10 -6.98 14.20
N TRP A 72 8.69 -6.48 15.29
CA TRP A 72 8.93 -7.28 16.48
C TRP A 72 7.63 -7.64 17.21
N ASP A 73 6.69 -6.70 17.35
CA ASP A 73 5.39 -6.96 17.96
C ASP A 73 4.62 -8.02 17.17
N THR A 74 4.66 -7.91 15.84
CA THR A 74 4.00 -8.84 14.91
C THR A 74 4.54 -10.26 15.03
N LEU A 75 5.86 -10.44 15.22
CA LEU A 75 6.49 -11.75 15.28
C LEU A 75 6.54 -12.36 16.69
N SER A 76 6.56 -11.53 17.72
CA SER A 76 6.87 -11.96 19.10
C SER A 76 5.65 -12.06 19.99
N VAL A 77 4.57 -11.35 19.65
CA VAL A 77 3.36 -11.29 20.49
C VAL A 77 2.22 -12.06 19.82
N PRO A 78 1.85 -13.24 20.35
CA PRO A 78 0.62 -13.90 19.91
C PRO A 78 -0.58 -13.09 20.43
N GLY A 79 -1.47 -12.69 19.53
CA GLY A 79 -2.68 -11.93 19.86
C GLY A 79 -2.40 -10.45 20.14
N LEU A 80 -1.99 -9.70 19.11
CA LEU A 80 -1.74 -8.25 19.16
C LEU A 80 -2.93 -7.46 19.75
N SER A 81 -4.16 -7.87 19.45
CA SER A 81 -5.35 -7.21 19.95
C SER A 81 -5.54 -7.34 21.45
N ASP A 82 -5.36 -8.55 21.98
CA ASP A 82 -5.61 -8.82 23.40
C ASP A 82 -4.48 -8.30 24.29
N ARG A 83 -3.24 -8.30 23.78
CA ARG A 83 -2.04 -8.00 24.58
C ARG A 83 -1.52 -6.58 24.45
N LEU A 84 -1.65 -6.00 23.27
CA LEU A 84 -1.12 -4.68 22.95
C LEU A 84 -2.23 -3.70 22.57
N GLY A 85 -3.51 -4.08 22.67
CA GLY A 85 -4.63 -3.16 22.44
C GLY A 85 -4.79 -2.72 20.99
N TYR A 86 -4.29 -3.52 20.03
CA TYR A 86 -4.53 -3.25 18.61
C TYR A 86 -5.95 -3.64 18.21
N ARG A 87 -6.63 -2.77 17.46
CA ARG A 87 -7.88 -3.09 16.81
C ARG A 87 -7.64 -3.25 15.31
N PHE A 88 -8.10 -4.36 14.74
CA PHE A 88 -8.02 -4.63 13.31
C PHE A 88 -9.41 -4.88 12.75
N HIS A 89 -9.67 -4.41 11.52
CA HIS A 89 -10.85 -4.78 10.76
C HIS A 89 -10.50 -4.95 9.30
N VAL A 90 -10.85 -6.11 8.77
CA VAL A 90 -10.59 -6.49 7.39
C VAL A 90 -11.89 -6.42 6.61
N HIS A 91 -11.91 -5.52 5.64
CA HIS A 91 -13.00 -5.40 4.69
C HIS A 91 -12.60 -6.08 3.38
N VAL A 92 -13.34 -7.13 3.02
CA VAL A 92 -13.08 -7.93 1.82
C VAL A 92 -14.26 -7.79 0.87
N ARG A 93 -14.01 -7.34 -0.36
CA ARG A 93 -15.01 -7.29 -1.43
C ARG A 93 -14.56 -8.18 -2.57
N ARG A 94 -15.49 -8.97 -3.12
CA ARG A 94 -15.23 -9.88 -4.24
C ARG A 94 -15.94 -9.37 -5.49
N PHE A 95 -15.18 -9.15 -6.56
CA PHE A 95 -15.69 -8.75 -7.87
C PHE A 95 -15.44 -9.86 -8.90
N PRO A 96 -16.49 -10.49 -9.44
CA PRO A 96 -16.35 -11.43 -10.55
C PRO A 96 -15.64 -10.76 -11.74
N LEU A 97 -14.73 -11.49 -12.40
CA LEU A 97 -14.02 -10.93 -13.56
C LEU A 97 -14.98 -10.54 -14.70
N GLU A 98 -16.10 -11.27 -14.83
CA GLU A 98 -17.19 -11.02 -15.77
C GLU A 98 -17.90 -9.67 -15.55
N SER A 99 -17.85 -9.14 -14.32
CA SER A 99 -18.47 -7.85 -13.97
C SER A 99 -17.57 -6.64 -14.26
N LEU A 100 -16.31 -6.87 -14.66
CA LEU A 100 -15.34 -5.79 -14.87
C LEU A 100 -15.43 -5.24 -16.30
N PRO A 101 -15.46 -3.91 -16.49
CA PRO A 101 -15.45 -3.30 -17.82
C PRO A 101 -14.29 -3.80 -18.67
N GLU A 102 -14.52 -4.12 -19.95
CA GLU A 102 -13.48 -4.66 -20.84
C GLU A 102 -12.54 -3.60 -21.39
N LYS A 103 -13.01 -2.36 -21.52
CA LYS A 103 -12.20 -1.24 -22.03
C LYS A 103 -11.33 -0.66 -20.91
N ASP A 104 -10.08 -0.38 -21.23
CA ASP A 104 -9.11 0.16 -20.27
C ASP A 104 -9.57 1.50 -19.66
N GLU A 105 -10.19 2.37 -20.45
CA GLU A 105 -10.72 3.66 -19.96
C GLU A 105 -11.85 3.48 -18.93
N ASP A 106 -12.76 2.54 -19.19
CA ASP A 106 -13.88 2.25 -18.29
C ASP A 106 -13.41 1.50 -17.05
N LEU A 107 -12.36 0.66 -17.18
CA LEU A 107 -11.71 0.00 -16.07
C LEU A 107 -10.97 0.99 -15.17
N ALA A 108 -10.30 1.98 -15.74
CA ALA A 108 -9.63 3.03 -14.98
C ALA A 108 -10.63 3.83 -14.13
N LYS A 109 -11.76 4.25 -14.73
CA LYS A 109 -12.86 4.90 -14.00
C LYS A 109 -13.42 4.01 -12.89
N TRP A 110 -13.65 2.73 -13.19
CA TRP A 110 -14.11 1.77 -12.20
C TRP A 110 -13.15 1.63 -11.01
N LEU A 111 -11.83 1.61 -11.27
CA LEU A 111 -10.82 1.57 -10.21
C LEU A 111 -10.83 2.86 -9.38
N GLU A 112 -10.95 4.01 -10.02
CA GLU A 112 -11.03 5.32 -9.35
C GLU A 112 -12.25 5.42 -8.42
N GLU A 113 -13.44 5.03 -8.89
CA GLU A 113 -14.65 5.00 -8.07
C GLU A 113 -14.46 4.12 -6.82
N ARG A 114 -13.86 2.94 -6.97
CA ARG A 114 -13.62 2.03 -5.84
C ARG A 114 -12.55 2.50 -4.88
N TRP A 115 -11.57 3.25 -5.38
CA TRP A 115 -10.59 3.93 -4.55
C TRP A 115 -11.27 4.99 -3.66
N VAL A 116 -12.17 5.79 -4.23
CA VAL A 116 -12.92 6.81 -3.49
C VAL A 116 -13.82 6.16 -2.44
N GLU A 117 -14.64 5.16 -2.81
CA GLU A 117 -15.49 4.42 -1.86
C GLU A 117 -14.70 3.82 -0.70
N LYS A 118 -13.50 3.29 -0.97
CA LYS A 118 -12.61 2.75 0.07
C LYS A 118 -12.11 3.83 1.02
N GLY A 119 -11.80 5.01 0.50
CA GLY A 119 -11.43 6.17 1.31
C GLY A 119 -12.57 6.62 2.22
N GLU A 120 -13.78 6.72 1.69
CA GLU A 120 -14.99 7.06 2.46
C GLU A 120 -15.25 6.03 3.57
N TRP A 121 -15.15 4.74 3.23
CA TRP A 121 -15.31 3.65 4.19
C TRP A 121 -14.26 3.70 5.31
N LEU A 122 -12.99 3.99 4.99
CA LEU A 122 -11.94 4.14 5.99
C LEU A 122 -12.21 5.33 6.92
N GLU A 123 -12.70 6.44 6.39
CA GLU A 123 -13.02 7.62 7.18
C GLU A 123 -14.23 7.39 8.08
N GLU A 124 -15.27 6.70 7.60
CA GLU A 124 -16.40 6.26 8.42
C GLU A 124 -15.90 5.39 9.59
N LYS A 125 -15.04 4.41 9.31
CA LYS A 125 -14.46 3.54 10.35
C LYS A 125 -13.62 4.31 11.35
N ARG A 126 -12.86 5.32 10.91
CA ARG A 126 -12.08 6.20 11.79
C ARG A 126 -13.00 6.93 12.78
N VAL A 127 -14.11 7.48 12.30
CA VAL A 127 -15.09 8.19 13.14
C VAL A 127 -15.78 7.22 14.10
N GLU A 128 -16.22 6.05 13.62
CA GLU A 128 -16.83 5.00 14.44
C GLU A 128 -15.92 4.59 15.61
N TRP A 129 -14.63 4.36 15.33
CA TRP A 129 -13.69 3.91 16.34
C TRP A 129 -13.30 5.04 17.30
N ALA A 130 -13.20 6.28 16.83
CA ALA A 130 -13.02 7.43 17.69
C ALA A 130 -14.22 7.69 18.63
N ALA A 131 -15.44 7.36 18.18
CA ALA A 131 -16.66 7.48 19.00
C ALA A 131 -16.80 6.34 20.02
N THR A 132 -16.23 5.17 19.73
CA THR A 132 -16.28 3.97 20.60
C THR A 132 -15.18 4.01 21.67
N LYS A 133 -14.81 5.20 22.18
CA LYS A 133 -13.85 5.32 23.29
C LYS A 133 -14.34 4.49 24.48
N ALA A 134 -13.60 3.43 24.78
CA ALA A 134 -13.74 2.62 25.98
C ALA A 134 -12.86 3.19 27.09
#